data_AF-A0A1G0E3L2-F1
#
_entry.id   AF-A0A1G0E3L2-F1
#
_cell.length_a   1.000
_cell.length_b   1.000
_cell.length_c   1.000
_cell.angle_alpha   90.00
_cell.angle_beta   90.00
_cell.angle_gamma   90.00
#
_symmetry.space_group_name_H-M   'P 1'
#
loop_
_entity.id
_entity.type
_entity.pdbx_description
1 polymer ?
#
loop_
_entity_poly.entity_id
_entity_poly.type
_entity_poly.pdbx_seq_one_letter_code
_entity_poly.pdbx_strand_id
1 'polypeptide(L)'
;MKFPFQNVALIGKHKAPEIAEPLLRLAAFLASRGLTVVVDSLTAEHLKDSPYPAMTLDEIGSVVDLAIVLGGDGTMLNIARTLSPRHVPLVGVNQGRLGFLTDLTLDNMQDSIAAMLDGKFITEQRLLLSAQILRNDAEVFSGLAFNEVVVHRSSISSMIEFEVRIDGEYLYNQRADGLIVSTPTGSTAYAMSAGGAILHPSLDVIELVPICPHTLSNRPIVVKASSVLEILTHRTGDVRVRFDSHTSYDLQLHDRIIVARYPETACLLHPVGHSYYHTLREKLLWNQTL
;
A
#
# COMPACT_ATOMS: atom_id res chain seq x y z
N MET A 1 11.85 19.09 22.33
CA MET A 1 10.98 17.94 22.61
C MET A 1 11.80 16.68 22.36
N LYS A 2 11.71 15.67 23.22
CA LYS A 2 12.45 14.41 23.04
C LYS A 2 11.81 13.66 21.86
N PHE A 3 12.63 13.18 20.93
CA PHE A 3 12.14 12.38 19.81
C PHE A 3 11.43 11.12 20.35
N PRO A 4 10.21 10.78 19.88
CA PRO A 4 9.41 9.73 20.51
C PRO A 4 9.94 8.32 20.21
N PHE A 5 10.74 8.12 19.18
CA PHE A 5 11.18 6.80 18.75
C PHE A 5 12.55 6.45 19.36
N GLN A 6 12.67 5.24 19.91
CA GLN A 6 13.93 4.71 20.48
C GLN A 6 14.42 3.50 19.68
N ASN A 7 13.49 2.68 19.20
CA ASN A 7 13.76 1.47 18.43
C ASN A 7 13.39 1.71 16.95
N VAL A 8 14.35 1.59 16.05
CA VAL A 8 14.18 1.85 14.62
C VAL A 8 14.52 0.60 13.80
N ALA A 9 13.58 0.16 12.97
CA ALA A 9 13.83 -0.86 11.96
C ALA A 9 14.34 -0.23 10.65
N LEU A 10 15.34 -0.86 10.05
CA LEU A 10 15.78 -0.59 8.69
C LEU A 10 15.36 -1.74 7.79
N ILE A 11 14.62 -1.42 6.73
CA ILE A 11 14.06 -2.40 5.81
C ILE A 11 14.48 -2.03 4.40
N GLY A 12 15.12 -2.96 3.72
CA GLY A 12 15.62 -2.79 2.36
C GLY A 12 14.72 -3.41 1.32
N LYS A 13 14.86 -2.94 0.07
CA LYS A 13 14.28 -3.63 -1.09
C LYS A 13 14.88 -5.04 -1.20
N HIS A 14 14.02 -6.03 -1.35
CA HIS A 14 14.43 -7.42 -1.52
C HIS A 14 15.33 -7.61 -2.76
N LYS A 15 16.41 -8.40 -2.63
CA LYS A 15 17.37 -8.71 -3.71
C LYS A 15 18.04 -7.49 -4.36
N ALA A 16 18.24 -6.42 -3.60
CA ALA A 16 18.90 -5.20 -4.05
C ALA A 16 20.21 -4.97 -3.26
N PRO A 17 21.33 -5.64 -3.59
CA PRO A 17 22.58 -5.52 -2.83
C PRO A 17 23.14 -4.08 -2.81
N GLU A 18 22.78 -3.24 -3.78
CA GLU A 18 23.16 -1.83 -3.86
C GLU A 18 22.69 -0.98 -2.65
N ILE A 19 21.71 -1.47 -1.89
CA ILE A 19 21.21 -0.75 -0.70
C ILE A 19 22.08 -0.96 0.53
N ALA A 20 22.98 -1.94 0.52
CA ALA A 20 23.69 -2.39 1.71
C ALA A 20 24.53 -1.26 2.32
N GLU A 21 25.32 -0.57 1.51
CA GLU A 21 26.18 0.53 1.96
C GLU A 21 25.35 1.73 2.48
N PRO A 22 24.36 2.28 1.74
CA PRO A 22 23.51 3.35 2.28
C PRO A 22 22.78 2.98 3.56
N LEU A 23 22.28 1.73 3.65
CA LEU A 23 21.57 1.24 4.82
C LEU A 23 22.49 1.15 6.05
N LEU A 24 23.69 0.58 5.90
CA LEU A 24 24.67 0.49 6.99
C LEU A 24 25.14 1.87 7.45
N ARG A 25 25.33 2.81 6.51
CA ARG A 25 25.65 4.20 6.84
C ARG A 25 24.53 4.86 7.65
N LEU A 26 23.28 4.66 7.26
CA LEU A 26 22.12 5.14 8.02
C LEU A 26 22.05 4.48 9.40
N ALA A 27 22.26 3.18 9.49
CA ALA A 27 22.27 2.44 10.75
C ALA A 27 23.32 3.00 11.73
N ALA A 28 24.53 3.26 11.24
CA ALA A 28 25.61 3.85 12.05
C ALA A 28 25.26 5.27 12.52
N PHE A 29 24.64 6.07 11.65
CA PHE A 29 24.15 7.40 12.01
C PHE A 29 23.08 7.33 13.12
N LEU A 30 22.07 6.46 12.98
CA LEU A 30 21.03 6.28 13.99
C LEU A 30 21.59 5.79 15.32
N ALA A 31 22.51 4.82 15.29
CA ALA A 31 23.19 4.32 16.48
C ALA A 31 24.03 5.42 17.17
N SER A 32 24.71 6.27 16.40
CA SER A 32 25.46 7.42 16.95
C SER A 32 24.57 8.47 17.62
N ARG A 33 23.27 8.48 17.29
CA ARG A 33 22.23 9.31 17.93
C ARG A 33 21.62 8.63 19.16
N GLY A 34 22.11 7.45 19.55
CA GLY A 34 21.66 6.70 20.72
C GLY A 34 20.40 5.86 20.48
N LEU A 35 20.02 5.62 19.23
CA LEU A 35 18.86 4.79 18.88
C LEU A 35 19.25 3.31 18.77
N THR A 36 18.35 2.43 19.16
CA THR A 36 18.48 0.99 18.93
C THR A 36 18.05 0.69 17.50
N VAL A 37 18.95 0.13 16.70
CA VAL A 37 18.71 -0.20 15.30
C VAL A 37 18.57 -1.71 15.13
N VAL A 38 17.51 -2.14 14.46
CA VAL A 38 17.32 -3.52 14.00
C VAL A 38 17.14 -3.52 12.48
N VAL A 39 17.41 -4.65 11.84
CA VAL A 39 17.30 -4.80 10.39
C VAL A 39 16.33 -5.92 10.06
N ASP A 40 15.51 -5.73 9.03
CA ASP A 40 14.67 -6.82 8.50
C ASP A 40 15.52 -8.04 8.09
N SER A 41 15.04 -9.24 8.41
CA SER A 41 15.78 -10.49 8.20
C SER A 41 16.15 -10.72 6.74
N LEU A 42 15.24 -10.41 5.80
CA LEU A 42 15.52 -10.56 4.36
C LEU A 42 16.52 -9.52 3.85
N THR A 43 16.52 -8.34 4.46
CA THR A 43 17.49 -7.28 4.18
C THR A 43 18.87 -7.68 4.71
N ALA A 44 18.93 -8.24 5.91
CA ALA A 44 20.16 -8.67 6.57
C ALA A 44 20.92 -9.76 5.80
N GLU A 45 20.23 -10.60 5.02
CA GLU A 45 20.86 -11.59 4.12
C GLU A 45 21.86 -10.95 3.12
N HIS A 46 21.69 -9.66 2.81
CA HIS A 46 22.56 -8.92 1.91
C HIS A 46 23.56 -8.00 2.62
N LEU A 47 23.52 -7.92 3.95
CA LEU A 47 24.43 -7.11 4.76
C LEU A 47 25.51 -7.99 5.39
N LYS A 48 26.62 -8.17 4.67
CA LYS A 48 27.78 -8.91 5.22
C LYS A 48 28.27 -8.24 6.49
N ASP A 49 28.44 -9.02 7.55
CA ASP A 49 29.01 -8.60 8.85
C ASP A 49 28.29 -7.41 9.52
N SER A 50 26.98 -7.27 9.30
CA SER A 50 26.16 -6.27 10.00
C SER A 50 26.22 -6.49 11.52
N PRO A 51 26.58 -5.47 12.32
CA PRO A 51 26.54 -5.56 13.79
C PRO A 51 25.13 -5.42 14.36
N TYR A 52 24.11 -5.17 13.52
CA TYR A 52 22.74 -4.91 13.94
C TYR A 52 21.90 -6.20 13.97
N PRO A 53 21.00 -6.38 14.95
CA PRO A 53 20.14 -7.55 15.05
C PRO A 53 19.23 -7.68 13.83
N ALA A 54 19.09 -8.90 13.32
CA ALA A 54 18.12 -9.23 12.28
C ALA A 54 16.80 -9.70 12.90
N MET A 55 15.68 -9.18 12.41
CA MET A 55 14.33 -9.52 12.87
C MET A 55 13.38 -9.67 11.69
N THR A 56 12.43 -10.60 11.79
CA THR A 56 11.32 -10.71 10.85
C THR A 56 10.38 -9.49 10.96
N LEU A 57 9.56 -9.24 9.94
CA LEU A 57 8.59 -8.14 9.99
C LEU A 57 7.59 -8.25 11.16
N ASP A 58 7.25 -9.47 11.60
CA ASP A 58 6.35 -9.69 12.73
C ASP A 58 7.02 -9.33 14.08
N GLU A 59 8.29 -9.71 14.25
CA GLU A 59 9.11 -9.31 15.40
C GLU A 59 9.31 -7.79 15.41
N ILE A 60 9.65 -7.19 14.27
CA ILE A 60 9.78 -5.74 14.09
C ILE A 60 8.51 -5.03 14.54
N GLY A 61 7.35 -5.44 14.03
CA GLY A 61 6.05 -4.88 14.39
C GLY A 61 5.68 -5.05 15.87
N SER A 62 6.47 -5.76 16.68
CA SER A 62 6.23 -5.93 18.12
C SER A 62 7.13 -5.05 18.99
N VAL A 63 8.28 -4.58 18.47
CA VAL A 63 9.34 -3.96 19.29
C VAL A 63 9.82 -2.61 18.80
N VAL A 64 9.51 -2.22 17.55
CA VAL A 64 10.00 -0.95 16.99
C VAL A 64 8.96 0.16 17.05
N ASP A 65 9.44 1.39 17.17
CA ASP A 65 8.61 2.58 17.21
C ASP A 65 8.61 3.32 15.85
N LEU A 66 9.49 2.93 14.93
CA LEU A 66 9.64 3.51 13.60
C LEU A 66 10.26 2.49 12.65
N ALA A 67 9.79 2.43 11.40
CA ALA A 67 10.47 1.72 10.33
C ALA A 67 10.88 2.66 9.19
N ILE A 68 12.13 2.55 8.75
CA ILE A 68 12.67 3.29 7.60
C ILE A 68 12.88 2.31 6.46
N VAL A 69 12.18 2.54 5.36
CA VAL A 69 12.13 1.64 4.21
C VAL A 69 12.97 2.22 3.07
N LEU A 70 14.07 1.55 2.72
CA LEU A 70 14.95 1.89 1.61
C LEU A 70 14.53 1.08 0.38
N GLY A 71 13.71 1.68 -0.48
CA GLY A 71 13.12 1.02 -1.64
C GLY A 71 12.19 1.95 -2.43
N GLY A 72 11.51 1.40 -3.42
CA GLY A 72 10.46 2.13 -4.14
C GLY A 72 9.09 1.98 -3.47
N ASP A 73 8.07 2.56 -4.09
CA ASP A 73 6.68 2.47 -3.61
C ASP A 73 6.22 1.01 -3.45
N GLY A 74 6.63 0.09 -4.33
CA GLY A 74 6.32 -1.35 -4.19
C GLY A 74 6.83 -1.97 -2.89
N THR A 75 8.05 -1.62 -2.48
CA THR A 75 8.59 -2.06 -1.19
C THR A 75 7.79 -1.43 -0.05
N MET A 76 7.55 -0.12 -0.10
CA MET A 76 6.80 0.60 0.92
C MET A 76 5.39 0.05 1.11
N LEU A 77 4.67 -0.28 0.02
CA LEU A 77 3.33 -0.87 0.05
C LEU A 77 3.31 -2.18 0.85
N ASN A 78 4.25 -3.08 0.55
CA ASN A 78 4.32 -4.37 1.23
C ASN A 78 4.62 -4.22 2.73
N ILE A 79 5.53 -3.32 3.09
CA ILE A 79 5.86 -3.03 4.48
C ILE A 79 4.70 -2.36 5.19
N ALA A 80 4.05 -1.37 4.57
CA ALA A 80 2.92 -0.67 5.14
C ALA A 80 1.78 -1.63 5.47
N ARG A 81 1.42 -2.53 4.55
CA ARG A 81 0.40 -3.54 4.79
C ARG A 81 0.71 -4.44 6.00
N THR A 82 1.98 -4.78 6.20
CA THR A 82 2.41 -5.69 7.28
C THR A 82 2.50 -4.98 8.64
N LEU A 83 2.94 -3.72 8.65
CA LEU A 83 3.21 -2.97 9.88
C LEU A 83 2.04 -2.08 10.33
N SER A 84 1.08 -1.76 9.45
CA SER A 84 -0.10 -0.95 9.82
C SER A 84 -0.94 -1.57 10.95
N PRO A 85 -1.20 -2.89 11.00
CA PRO A 85 -1.89 -3.52 12.13
C PRO A 85 -1.19 -3.37 13.48
N ARG A 86 0.08 -2.96 13.47
CA ARG A 86 0.92 -2.74 14.65
C ARG A 86 1.21 -1.27 14.94
N HIS A 87 0.58 -0.36 14.17
CA HIS A 87 0.70 1.10 14.33
C HIS A 87 2.13 1.64 14.21
N VAL A 88 3.04 0.92 13.56
CA VAL A 88 4.41 1.37 13.37
C VAL A 88 4.44 2.43 12.26
N PRO A 89 4.88 3.67 12.54
CA PRO A 89 5.02 4.70 11.53
C PRO A 89 6.17 4.41 10.57
N LEU A 90 6.05 4.90 9.34
CA LEU A 90 6.95 4.55 8.23
C LEU A 90 7.58 5.80 7.61
N VAL A 91 8.85 5.70 7.26
CA VAL A 91 9.58 6.69 6.43
C VAL A 91 10.10 6.00 5.18
N GLY A 92 9.85 6.60 4.01
CA GLY A 92 10.25 6.04 2.73
C GLY A 92 11.44 6.73 2.10
N VAL A 93 12.47 5.96 1.77
CA VAL A 93 13.67 6.41 1.04
C VAL A 93 13.72 5.71 -0.31
N ASN A 94 13.57 6.49 -1.37
CA ASN A 94 13.67 6.05 -2.74
C ASN A 94 15.13 5.93 -3.21
N GLN A 95 15.41 4.91 -4.03
CA GLN A 95 16.72 4.67 -4.65
C GLN A 95 16.90 5.40 -6.00
N GLY A 96 15.95 6.24 -6.39
CA GLY A 96 15.97 6.99 -7.64
C GLY A 96 15.07 8.20 -7.57
N ARG A 97 13.99 8.22 -8.37
CA ARG A 97 13.05 9.34 -8.41
C ARG A 97 11.98 9.20 -7.35
N LEU A 98 11.55 10.33 -6.78
CA LEU A 98 10.48 10.42 -5.79
C LEU A 98 9.26 9.58 -6.17
N GLY A 99 8.73 8.85 -5.19
CA GLY A 99 7.51 8.05 -5.29
C GLY A 99 6.31 8.74 -4.68
N PHE A 100 5.13 8.13 -4.76
CA PHE A 100 3.95 8.60 -4.02
C PHE A 100 4.03 8.29 -2.52
N LEU A 101 4.88 7.33 -2.12
CA LEU A 101 5.05 6.88 -0.74
C LEU A 101 6.47 7.05 -0.22
N THR A 102 7.39 7.53 -1.06
CA THR A 102 8.82 7.60 -0.76
C THR A 102 9.35 8.99 -1.10
N ASP A 103 9.54 9.80 -0.08
CA ASP A 103 9.82 11.25 -0.20
C ASP A 103 11.30 11.60 -0.06
N LEU A 104 12.10 10.68 0.46
CA LEU A 104 13.54 10.86 0.60
C LEU A 104 14.27 10.22 -0.58
N THR A 105 15.39 10.82 -0.98
CA THR A 105 16.36 10.19 -1.88
C THR A 105 17.56 9.74 -1.06
N LEU A 106 18.36 8.81 -1.59
CA LEU A 106 19.61 8.41 -0.93
C LEU A 106 20.53 9.61 -0.63
N ASP A 107 20.53 10.63 -1.49
CA ASP A 107 21.38 11.82 -1.36
C ASP A 107 20.98 12.69 -0.17
N ASN A 108 19.68 12.89 0.06
CA ASN A 108 19.17 13.75 1.14
C ASN A 108 18.71 12.98 2.39
N MET A 109 18.81 11.64 2.36
CA MET A 109 18.30 10.74 3.37
C MET A 109 18.80 11.09 4.78
N GLN A 110 20.12 11.22 4.96
CA GLN A 110 20.71 11.38 6.29
C GLN A 110 20.31 12.73 6.92
N ASP A 111 20.35 13.82 6.16
CA ASP A 111 19.99 15.16 6.64
C ASP A 111 18.49 15.27 6.93
N SER A 112 17.66 14.68 6.07
CA SER A 112 16.21 14.70 6.25
C SER A 112 15.82 13.86 7.46
N ILE A 113 16.37 12.65 7.61
CA ILE A 113 16.13 11.83 8.80
C ILE A 113 16.63 12.56 10.04
N ALA A 114 17.80 13.19 10.03
CA ALA A 114 18.28 14.00 11.17
C ALA A 114 17.27 15.07 11.60
N ALA A 115 16.73 15.83 10.64
CA ALA A 115 15.71 16.84 10.91
C ALA A 115 14.40 16.22 11.46
N MET A 116 13.98 15.08 10.90
CA MET A 116 12.82 14.34 11.38
C MET A 116 13.04 13.84 12.81
N LEU A 117 14.23 13.31 13.13
CA LEU A 117 14.67 12.95 14.49
C LEU A 117 14.63 14.13 15.47
N ASP A 118 14.71 15.37 14.99
CA ASP A 118 14.56 16.58 15.81
C ASP A 118 13.10 17.08 15.89
N GLY A 119 12.15 16.30 15.39
CA GLY A 119 10.71 16.61 15.40
C GLY A 119 10.20 17.38 14.18
N LYS A 120 11.03 17.54 13.13
CA LYS A 120 10.63 18.26 11.90
C LYS A 120 10.07 17.29 10.87
N PHE A 121 8.87 16.79 11.13
CA PHE A 121 8.12 15.94 10.22
C PHE A 121 6.62 16.28 10.26
N ILE A 122 5.89 15.83 9.24
CA ILE A 122 4.43 15.80 9.22
C ILE A 122 3.97 14.35 9.17
N THR A 123 2.83 14.07 9.80
CA THR A 123 2.20 12.75 9.82
C THR A 123 1.07 12.70 8.81
N GLU A 124 0.99 11.64 8.03
CA GLU A 124 -0.12 11.38 7.12
C GLU A 124 -0.70 9.99 7.39
N GLN A 125 -2.03 9.90 7.54
CA GLN A 125 -2.72 8.63 7.70
C GLN A 125 -3.27 8.18 6.36
N ARG A 126 -2.97 6.94 5.98
CA ARG A 126 -3.46 6.32 4.74
C ARG A 126 -4.40 5.19 5.09
N LEU A 127 -5.58 5.20 4.49
CA LEU A 127 -6.56 4.13 4.69
C LEU A 127 -6.13 2.86 3.96
N LEU A 128 -6.45 1.70 4.54
CA LEU A 128 -6.31 0.39 3.93
C LEU A 128 -7.69 -0.23 3.71
N LEU A 129 -7.79 -1.13 2.74
CA LEU A 129 -8.92 -2.04 2.58
C LEU A 129 -8.61 -3.37 3.27
N SER A 130 -9.63 -3.96 3.86
CA SER A 130 -9.68 -5.39 4.16
C SER A 130 -10.68 -6.04 3.23
N ALA A 131 -10.34 -7.21 2.68
CA ALA A 131 -11.33 -8.05 2.02
C ALA A 131 -11.34 -9.47 2.55
N GLN A 132 -12.55 -10.01 2.67
CA GLN A 132 -12.84 -11.37 3.09
C GLN A 132 -13.52 -12.11 1.95
N ILE A 133 -13.16 -13.36 1.75
CA ILE A 133 -13.80 -14.26 0.80
C ILE A 133 -14.56 -15.28 1.63
N LEU A 134 -15.87 -15.32 1.43
CA LEU A 134 -16.79 -16.20 2.13
C LEU A 134 -17.29 -17.29 1.17
N ARG A 135 -17.18 -18.54 1.59
CA ARG A 135 -17.76 -19.72 0.91
C ARG A 135 -18.72 -20.41 1.85
N ASN A 136 -19.98 -20.55 1.45
CA ASN A 136 -21.04 -21.08 2.32
C ASN A 136 -21.07 -20.37 3.69
N ASP A 137 -20.96 -19.04 3.67
CA ASP A 137 -20.89 -18.15 4.84
C ASP A 137 -19.69 -18.35 5.79
N ALA A 138 -18.72 -19.21 5.45
CA ALA A 138 -17.46 -19.35 6.18
C ALA A 138 -16.34 -18.57 5.49
N GLU A 139 -15.51 -17.87 6.29
CA GLU A 139 -14.30 -17.23 5.76
C GLU A 139 -13.29 -18.29 5.29
N VAL A 140 -12.96 -18.27 4.00
CA VAL A 140 -11.95 -19.15 3.40
C VAL A 140 -10.64 -18.42 3.10
N PHE A 141 -10.68 -17.09 3.05
CA PHE A 141 -9.52 -16.24 2.85
C PHE A 141 -9.80 -14.82 3.33
N SER A 142 -8.78 -14.14 3.83
CA SER A 142 -8.82 -12.70 4.08
C SER A 142 -7.46 -12.06 3.77
N GLY A 143 -7.50 -10.78 3.43
CA GLY A 143 -6.30 -10.02 3.09
C GLY A 143 -6.50 -8.52 3.25
N LEU A 144 -5.38 -7.82 3.36
CA LEU A 144 -5.33 -6.36 3.38
C LEU A 144 -4.80 -5.85 2.03
N ALA A 145 -5.27 -4.67 1.63
CA ALA A 145 -4.77 -3.95 0.48
C ALA A 145 -4.56 -2.47 0.83
N PHE A 146 -3.43 -1.92 0.42
CA PHE A 146 -3.11 -0.52 0.63
C PHE A 146 -3.59 0.35 -0.55
N ASN A 147 -3.48 -0.17 -1.77
CA ASN A 147 -3.95 0.47 -2.98
C ASN A 147 -5.32 -0.06 -3.39
N GLU A 148 -5.42 -1.37 -3.66
CA GLU A 148 -6.64 -1.93 -4.23
C GLU A 148 -6.86 -3.42 -3.99
N VAL A 149 -8.15 -3.78 -3.96
CA VAL A 149 -8.64 -5.14 -4.12
C VAL A 149 -9.21 -5.27 -5.53
N VAL A 150 -8.69 -6.22 -6.31
CA VAL A 150 -9.06 -6.41 -7.71
C VAL A 150 -9.71 -7.76 -7.88
N VAL A 151 -10.96 -7.78 -8.33
CA VAL A 151 -11.62 -8.99 -8.83
C VAL A 151 -11.44 -9.02 -10.34
N HIS A 152 -10.73 -10.01 -10.86
CA HIS A 152 -10.39 -10.05 -12.28
C HIS A 152 -10.43 -11.48 -12.82
N ARG A 153 -10.73 -11.62 -14.11
CA ARG A 153 -10.59 -12.89 -14.83
C ARG A 153 -9.14 -13.38 -14.86
N SER A 154 -8.90 -14.67 -14.66
CA SER A 154 -7.59 -15.29 -14.77
C SER A 154 -7.27 -15.75 -16.19
N SER A 155 -8.28 -15.92 -17.05
CA SER A 155 -8.12 -16.27 -18.47
C SER A 155 -8.79 -15.26 -19.41
N ILE A 156 -8.26 -15.12 -20.63
CA ILE A 156 -8.70 -14.13 -21.63
C ILE A 156 -10.00 -14.56 -22.35
N SER A 157 -10.41 -15.82 -22.21
CA SER A 157 -11.45 -16.45 -23.03
C SER A 157 -12.87 -15.93 -22.77
N SER A 158 -13.15 -15.35 -21.61
CA SER A 158 -14.48 -14.81 -21.30
C SER A 158 -14.44 -13.68 -20.27
N MET A 159 -15.45 -12.80 -20.32
CA MET A 159 -15.72 -11.81 -19.27
C MET A 159 -16.39 -12.48 -18.08
N ILE A 160 -16.20 -11.91 -16.89
CA ILE A 160 -16.88 -12.35 -15.67
C ILE A 160 -18.22 -11.63 -15.51
N GLU A 161 -19.16 -12.29 -14.83
CA GLU A 161 -20.46 -11.72 -14.46
C GLU A 161 -20.60 -11.72 -12.94
N PHE A 162 -20.81 -10.54 -12.37
CA PHE A 162 -20.91 -10.35 -10.92
C PHE A 162 -21.99 -9.31 -10.56
N GLU A 163 -22.58 -9.49 -9.39
CA GLU A 163 -23.44 -8.51 -8.71
C GLU A 163 -22.60 -7.70 -7.74
N VAL A 164 -22.88 -6.40 -7.65
CA VAL A 164 -22.31 -5.49 -6.66
C VAL A 164 -23.43 -4.97 -5.76
N ARG A 165 -23.20 -5.01 -4.46
CA ARG A 165 -24.03 -4.37 -3.44
C ARG A 165 -23.17 -3.44 -2.59
N ILE A 166 -23.78 -2.37 -2.09
CA ILE A 166 -23.13 -1.42 -1.17
C ILE A 166 -24.04 -1.27 0.04
N ASP A 167 -23.50 -1.51 1.24
CA ASP A 167 -24.26 -1.44 2.50
C ASP A 167 -25.52 -2.32 2.49
N GLY A 168 -25.44 -3.48 1.84
CA GLY A 168 -26.54 -4.41 1.66
C GLY A 168 -27.56 -4.01 0.59
N GLU A 169 -27.45 -2.83 -0.04
CA GLU A 169 -28.31 -2.39 -1.13
C GLU A 169 -27.78 -2.86 -2.50
N TYR A 170 -28.67 -3.38 -3.34
CA TYR A 170 -28.33 -3.78 -4.70
C TYR A 170 -27.96 -2.55 -5.54
N LEU A 171 -26.78 -2.59 -6.18
CA LEU A 171 -26.33 -1.54 -7.09
C LEU A 171 -26.55 -1.93 -8.56
N TYR A 172 -25.86 -2.98 -9.02
CA TYR A 172 -26.01 -3.49 -10.39
C TYR A 172 -25.44 -4.91 -10.57
N ASN A 173 -25.78 -5.51 -11.72
CA ASN A 173 -25.06 -6.65 -12.30
C ASN A 173 -24.19 -6.17 -13.46
N GLN A 174 -22.98 -6.70 -13.56
CA GLN A 174 -22.01 -6.24 -14.54
C GLN A 174 -21.30 -7.41 -15.22
N ARG A 175 -21.11 -7.27 -16.55
CA ARG A 175 -20.19 -8.08 -17.34
C ARG A 175 -18.96 -7.26 -17.72
N ALA A 176 -17.79 -7.72 -17.32
CA ALA A 176 -16.52 -6.98 -17.46
C ALA A 176 -15.31 -7.92 -17.36
N ASP A 177 -14.12 -7.39 -17.60
CA ASP A 177 -12.88 -8.11 -17.28
C ASP A 177 -12.65 -8.19 -15.76
N GLY A 178 -13.17 -7.21 -15.03
CA GLY A 178 -13.06 -7.15 -13.57
C GLY A 178 -13.65 -5.89 -12.94
N LEU A 179 -13.42 -5.76 -11.64
CA LEU A 179 -13.73 -4.60 -10.81
C LEU A 179 -12.54 -4.33 -9.88
N ILE A 180 -12.14 -3.07 -9.80
CA ILE A 180 -11.16 -2.57 -8.84
C ILE A 180 -11.93 -1.86 -7.73
N VAL A 181 -11.63 -2.20 -6.48
CA VAL A 181 -12.03 -1.43 -5.31
C VAL A 181 -10.76 -0.80 -4.76
N SER A 182 -10.65 0.53 -4.84
CA SER A 182 -9.41 1.27 -4.61
C SER A 182 -9.52 2.25 -3.45
N THR A 183 -8.43 2.40 -2.71
CA THR A 183 -8.21 3.50 -1.77
C THR A 183 -7.86 4.78 -2.53
N PRO A 184 -7.93 5.96 -1.89
CA PRO A 184 -7.44 7.20 -2.48
C PRO A 184 -5.96 7.11 -2.85
N THR A 185 -5.16 6.35 -2.09
CA THR A 185 -3.75 6.11 -2.45
C THR A 185 -3.63 5.28 -3.73
N GLY A 186 -4.43 4.21 -3.85
CA GLY A 186 -4.49 3.36 -5.03
C GLY A 186 -5.10 4.01 -6.27
N SER A 187 -5.77 5.16 -6.12
CA SER A 187 -6.36 5.92 -7.23
C SER A 187 -5.35 6.28 -8.34
N THR A 188 -4.07 6.42 -7.97
CA THR A 188 -2.94 6.70 -8.88
C THR A 188 -2.22 5.44 -9.39
N ALA A 189 -2.68 4.25 -9.01
CA ALA A 189 -2.12 2.96 -9.37
C ALA A 189 -2.95 2.29 -10.50
N TYR A 190 -3.48 1.09 -10.26
CA TYR A 190 -4.21 0.36 -11.30
C TYR A 190 -5.55 1.02 -11.64
N ALA A 191 -6.21 1.63 -10.65
CA ALA A 191 -7.44 2.39 -10.82
C ALA A 191 -7.30 3.50 -11.88
N MET A 192 -6.21 4.27 -11.84
CA MET A 192 -5.92 5.31 -12.85
C MET A 192 -5.86 4.73 -14.27
N SER A 193 -5.18 3.60 -14.43
CA SER A 193 -5.03 2.92 -15.73
C SER A 193 -6.37 2.39 -16.27
N ALA A 194 -7.30 2.06 -15.37
CA ALA A 194 -8.64 1.61 -15.71
C ALA A 194 -9.66 2.76 -15.89
N GLY A 195 -9.22 4.03 -15.79
CA GLY A 195 -10.06 5.21 -15.98
C GLY A 195 -10.73 5.74 -14.71
N GLY A 196 -10.23 5.35 -13.53
CA GLY A 196 -10.59 5.95 -12.24
C GLY A 196 -10.13 7.40 -12.11
N ALA A 197 -10.72 8.12 -11.15
CA ALA A 197 -10.35 9.48 -10.81
C ALA A 197 -9.11 9.52 -9.92
N ILE A 198 -8.27 10.54 -10.06
CA ILE A 198 -7.20 10.80 -9.09
C ILE A 198 -7.83 11.38 -7.82
N LEU A 199 -7.65 10.70 -6.70
CA LEU A 199 -8.17 11.09 -5.40
C LEU A 199 -7.04 11.58 -4.50
N HIS A 200 -7.30 12.65 -3.75
CA HIS A 200 -6.33 13.12 -2.75
C HIS A 200 -6.21 12.08 -1.62
N PRO A 201 -5.00 11.69 -1.18
CA PRO A 201 -4.81 10.59 -0.22
C PRO A 201 -5.50 10.78 1.14
N SER A 202 -5.78 12.04 1.51
CA SER A 202 -6.47 12.38 2.77
C SER A 202 -8.00 12.23 2.73
N LEU A 203 -8.59 11.90 1.58
CA LEU A 203 -10.04 11.71 1.47
C LEU A 203 -10.46 10.41 2.17
N ASP A 204 -11.65 10.41 2.77
CA ASP A 204 -12.20 9.23 3.44
C ASP A 204 -13.24 8.53 2.57
N VAL A 205 -12.78 8.02 1.42
CA VAL A 205 -13.62 7.44 0.37
C VAL A 205 -13.03 6.15 -0.18
N ILE A 206 -13.86 5.34 -0.84
CA ILE A 206 -13.46 4.17 -1.63
C ILE A 206 -13.96 4.37 -3.06
N GLU A 207 -13.15 3.99 -4.04
CA GLU A 207 -13.48 4.06 -5.46
C GLU A 207 -13.72 2.68 -6.05
N LEU A 208 -14.81 2.51 -6.81
CA LEU A 208 -15.12 1.35 -7.61
C LEU A 208 -14.82 1.67 -9.07
N VAL A 209 -13.86 0.98 -9.69
CA VAL A 209 -13.47 1.19 -11.08
C VAL A 209 -13.66 -0.09 -11.89
N PRO A 210 -14.59 -0.12 -12.86
CA PRO A 210 -14.80 -1.29 -13.70
C PRO A 210 -13.66 -1.46 -14.72
N ILE A 211 -13.20 -2.69 -14.93
CA ILE A 211 -12.17 -3.00 -15.94
C ILE A 211 -12.86 -3.46 -17.22
N CYS A 212 -12.75 -2.68 -18.29
CA CYS A 212 -13.35 -2.98 -19.61
C CYS A 212 -14.82 -3.44 -19.54
N PRO A 213 -15.74 -2.64 -18.96
CA PRO A 213 -17.15 -3.01 -18.87
C PRO A 213 -17.79 -3.13 -20.26
N HIS A 214 -18.62 -4.16 -20.46
CA HIS A 214 -19.39 -4.29 -21.70
C HIS A 214 -20.50 -3.22 -21.83
N THR A 215 -20.94 -2.63 -20.72
CA THR A 215 -21.99 -1.60 -20.70
C THR A 215 -21.38 -0.20 -20.86
N LEU A 216 -21.77 0.52 -21.90
CA LEU A 216 -21.22 1.86 -22.25
C LEU A 216 -21.52 2.97 -21.22
N SER A 217 -22.61 2.83 -20.47
CA SER A 217 -23.01 3.81 -19.44
C SER A 217 -22.28 3.62 -18.12
N ASN A 218 -21.46 2.57 -17.95
CA ASN A 218 -20.78 2.34 -16.69
C ASN A 218 -19.69 3.39 -16.44
N ARG A 219 -19.54 3.84 -15.20
CA ARG A 219 -18.60 4.87 -14.76
C ARG A 219 -18.00 4.48 -13.41
N PRO A 220 -16.80 4.95 -13.07
CA PRO A 220 -16.28 4.84 -11.71
C PRO A 220 -17.25 5.47 -10.70
N ILE A 221 -17.36 4.86 -9.52
CA ILE A 221 -18.23 5.31 -8.44
C ILE A 221 -17.38 5.52 -7.20
N VAL A 222 -17.52 6.67 -6.55
CA VAL A 222 -16.86 6.98 -5.28
C VAL A 222 -17.90 6.95 -4.16
N VAL A 223 -17.63 6.19 -3.11
CA VAL A 223 -18.49 6.06 -1.92
C VAL A 223 -17.72 6.39 -0.64
N LYS A 224 -18.42 6.51 0.49
CA LYS A 224 -17.79 6.74 1.79
C LYS A 224 -16.89 5.54 2.13
N ALA A 225 -15.75 5.76 2.78
CA ALA A 225 -14.88 4.64 3.17
C ALA A 225 -15.50 3.72 4.22
N SER A 226 -16.51 4.19 4.96
CA SER A 226 -17.28 3.35 5.89
C SER A 226 -18.21 2.36 5.19
N SER A 227 -18.41 2.47 3.88
CA SER A 227 -19.32 1.59 3.15
C SER A 227 -18.73 0.19 3.01
N VAL A 228 -19.57 -0.82 3.07
CA VAL A 228 -19.19 -2.22 2.86
C VAL A 228 -19.65 -2.64 1.47
N LEU A 229 -18.71 -3.08 0.65
CA LEU A 229 -18.99 -3.59 -0.69
C LEU A 229 -19.09 -5.11 -0.65
N GLU A 230 -20.15 -5.64 -1.25
CA GLU A 230 -20.30 -7.07 -1.48
C GLU A 230 -20.27 -7.34 -2.98
N ILE A 231 -19.39 -8.26 -3.41
CA ILE A 231 -19.27 -8.69 -4.79
C ILE A 231 -19.60 -10.18 -4.84
N LEU A 232 -20.65 -10.54 -5.57
CA LEU A 232 -21.11 -11.91 -5.74
C LEU A 232 -20.85 -12.38 -7.16
N THR A 233 -20.12 -13.48 -7.31
CA THR A 233 -19.82 -14.05 -8.62
C THR A 233 -20.93 -15.02 -9.05
N HIS A 234 -21.52 -14.80 -10.24
CA HIS A 234 -22.69 -15.57 -10.70
C HIS A 234 -22.35 -16.72 -11.66
N ARG A 235 -21.19 -16.67 -12.33
CA ARG A 235 -20.80 -17.67 -13.32
C ARG A 235 -19.38 -18.16 -13.09
N THR A 236 -19.17 -19.44 -13.38
CA THR A 236 -17.86 -20.08 -13.40
C THR A 236 -17.00 -19.51 -14.52
N GLY A 237 -15.85 -19.00 -14.12
CA GLY A 237 -14.65 -18.79 -14.93
C GLY A 237 -13.47 -18.83 -13.96
N ASP A 238 -12.24 -18.93 -14.47
CA ASP A 238 -11.08 -18.72 -13.60
C ASP A 238 -11.14 -17.26 -13.14
N VAL A 239 -11.62 -16.98 -11.93
CA VAL A 239 -11.71 -15.63 -11.35
C VAL A 239 -10.79 -15.57 -10.14
N ARG A 240 -10.05 -14.48 -10.02
CA ARG A 240 -9.08 -14.29 -8.95
C ARG A 240 -9.29 -12.94 -8.29
N VAL A 241 -9.23 -12.93 -6.97
CA VAL A 241 -9.08 -11.70 -6.18
C VAL A 241 -7.60 -11.44 -5.98
N ARG A 242 -7.15 -10.21 -6.22
CA ARG A 242 -5.78 -9.76 -5.96
C ARG A 242 -5.77 -8.59 -4.98
N PHE A 243 -4.75 -8.56 -4.13
CA PHE A 243 -4.51 -7.51 -3.14
C PHE A 243 -3.18 -6.84 -3.47
N ASP A 244 -3.23 -5.58 -3.89
CA ASP A 244 -2.07 -4.78 -4.34
C ASP A 244 -1.16 -5.50 -5.36
N SER A 245 -1.70 -6.43 -6.15
CA SER A 245 -0.94 -7.32 -7.06
C SER A 245 0.11 -8.24 -6.41
N HIS A 246 0.13 -8.40 -5.09
CA HIS A 246 1.09 -9.26 -4.38
C HIS A 246 0.48 -10.60 -3.95
N THR A 247 -0.71 -10.52 -3.34
CA THR A 247 -1.41 -11.69 -2.79
C THR A 247 -2.64 -11.95 -3.64
N SER A 248 -2.97 -13.22 -3.87
CA SER A 248 -4.15 -13.57 -4.65
C SER A 248 -4.83 -14.85 -4.19
N TYR A 249 -6.13 -14.93 -4.42
CA TYR A 249 -6.96 -16.09 -4.12
C TYR A 249 -7.86 -16.43 -5.31
N ASP A 250 -7.90 -17.70 -5.71
CA ASP A 250 -8.76 -18.19 -6.78
C ASP A 250 -10.17 -18.47 -6.22
N LEU A 251 -11.17 -17.83 -6.83
CA LEU A 251 -12.56 -17.92 -6.39
C LEU A 251 -13.24 -19.18 -6.95
N GLN A 252 -14.16 -19.73 -6.16
CA GLN A 252 -15.12 -20.72 -6.59
C GLN A 252 -16.48 -20.08 -6.85
N LEU A 253 -17.34 -20.81 -7.56
CA LEU A 253 -18.71 -20.37 -7.81
C LEU A 253 -19.43 -20.08 -6.49
N HIS A 254 -20.18 -18.97 -6.45
CA HIS A 254 -20.91 -18.49 -5.27
C HIS A 254 -20.05 -17.99 -4.11
N ASP A 255 -18.72 -17.93 -4.26
CA ASP A 255 -17.90 -17.18 -3.30
C ASP A 255 -18.34 -15.72 -3.30
N ARG A 256 -18.49 -15.16 -2.10
CA ARG A 256 -18.83 -13.76 -1.86
C ARG A 256 -17.59 -13.02 -1.36
N ILE A 257 -17.31 -11.87 -1.94
CA ILE A 257 -16.17 -11.03 -1.58
C ILE A 257 -16.73 -9.82 -0.85
N ILE A 258 -16.31 -9.65 0.41
CA ILE A 258 -16.68 -8.51 1.23
C ILE A 258 -15.46 -7.59 1.27
N VAL A 259 -15.58 -6.36 0.78
CA VAL A 259 -14.52 -5.35 0.82
C VAL A 259 -14.98 -4.19 1.69
N ALA A 260 -14.17 -3.83 2.69
CA ALA A 260 -14.46 -2.74 3.60
C ALA A 260 -13.17 -2.00 3.97
N ARG A 261 -13.30 -0.80 4.54
CA ARG A 261 -12.17 -0.13 5.19
C ARG A 261 -11.64 -0.99 6.34
N TYR A 262 -10.32 -1.17 6.38
CA TYR A 262 -9.65 -1.74 7.55
C TYR A 262 -9.67 -0.73 8.71
N PRO A 263 -9.91 -1.15 9.97
CA PRO A 263 -10.02 -0.22 11.10
C PRO A 263 -8.78 0.65 11.30
N GLU A 264 -7.59 0.08 11.09
CA GLU A 264 -6.33 0.78 11.27
C GLU A 264 -5.83 1.43 9.98
N THR A 265 -5.03 2.48 10.14
CA THR A 265 -4.39 3.22 9.05
C THR A 265 -2.89 3.00 9.05
N ALA A 266 -2.27 3.14 7.88
CA ALA A 266 -0.82 3.30 7.81
C ALA A 266 -0.45 4.73 8.18
N CYS A 267 0.52 4.88 9.08
CA CYS A 267 1.09 6.17 9.44
C CYS A 267 2.37 6.41 8.64
N LEU A 268 2.37 7.38 7.73
CA LEU A 268 3.55 7.82 7.01
C LEU A 268 4.09 9.10 7.64
N LEU A 269 5.41 9.18 7.79
CA LEU A 269 6.11 10.38 8.23
C LEU A 269 6.82 11.00 7.05
N HIS A 270 6.52 12.26 6.77
CA HIS A 270 7.12 13.02 5.69
C HIS A 270 7.96 14.18 6.25
N PRO A 271 9.02 14.61 5.54
CA PRO A 271 9.71 15.85 5.87
C PRO A 271 8.77 17.06 5.81
N VAL A 272 9.09 18.10 6.59
CA VAL A 272 8.40 19.38 6.47
C VAL A 272 8.57 19.92 5.05
N GLY A 273 7.47 20.34 4.42
CA GLY A 273 7.46 20.83 3.04
C GLY A 273 7.11 19.77 2.00
N HIS A 274 6.87 18.50 2.41
CA HIS A 274 6.29 17.49 1.52
C HIS A 274 4.99 18.00 0.88
N SER A 275 4.83 17.74 -0.42
CA SER A 275 3.68 18.19 -1.21
C SER A 275 3.24 17.09 -2.15
N TYR A 276 2.07 16.50 -1.86
CA TYR A 276 1.43 15.52 -2.74
C TYR A 276 1.27 16.04 -4.19
N TYR A 277 0.88 17.31 -4.35
CA TYR A 277 0.71 17.90 -5.68
C TYR A 277 2.03 18.06 -6.44
N HIS A 278 3.14 18.28 -5.75
CA HIS A 278 4.46 18.29 -6.39
C HIS A 278 4.77 16.92 -6.98
N THR A 279 4.63 15.87 -6.17
CA THR A 279 4.80 14.47 -6.60
C THR A 279 3.88 14.13 -7.78
N LEU A 280 2.60 14.52 -7.71
CA LEU A 280 1.64 14.27 -8.78
C LEU A 280 2.08 14.93 -10.10
N ARG A 281 2.54 16.19 -10.07
CA ARG A 281 3.05 16.87 -11.26
C ARG A 281 4.27 16.21 -11.85
N GLU A 282 5.21 15.77 -11.02
CA GLU A 282 6.42 15.08 -11.49
C GLU A 282 6.11 13.71 -12.10
N LYS A 283 5.23 12.93 -11.46
CA LYS A 283 4.86 11.58 -11.92
C LYS A 283 4.04 11.60 -13.21
N LEU A 284 3.13 12.56 -13.34
CA LEU A 284 2.25 12.69 -14.52
C LEU A 284 2.81 13.64 -15.59
N LEU A 285 4.02 14.16 -15.39
CA LEU A 285 4.72 15.07 -16.31
C LEU A 285 3.94 16.36 -16.62
N TRP A 286 3.07 16.81 -15.71
CA TRP A 286 2.24 18.00 -15.88
C TRP A 286 2.99 19.33 -15.74
N ASN A 287 4.27 19.28 -15.37
CA ASN A 287 5.18 20.43 -15.31
C ASN A 287 6.05 20.56 -16.57
N GLN A 288 5.92 19.67 -17.55
CA GLN A 288 6.62 19.82 -18.82
C GLN A 288 5.98 20.96 -19.60
N THR A 289 6.78 21.97 -19.92
CA THR A 289 6.38 23.06 -20.82
C THR A 289 6.06 22.45 -22.19
N LEU A 290 4.92 22.81 -22.76
CA LEU A 290 4.50 22.44 -24.11
C LEU A 290 5.53 22.85 -25.17
#